data_AF-A0A1I4H3K4-F1
#
_entry.id   AF-A0A1I4H3K4-F1
#
_cell.length_a   1.000
_cell.length_b   1.000
_cell.length_c   1.000
_cell.angle_alpha   90.00
_cell.angle_beta   90.00
_cell.angle_gamma   90.00
#
_symmetry.space_group_name_H-M   'P 1'
#
loop_
_entity.id
_entity.type
_entity.pdbx_description
1 polymer ?
#
loop_
_entity_poly.entity_id
_entity_poly.type
_entity_poly.pdbx_seq_one_letter_code
_entity_poly.pdbx_strand_id
1 'polypeptide(L)' 'MRCGGDLDAMEGRLRAFAPAWLACDLRVTMRRYQEDGAVATEAEIERFADLLGRRPGSYRDFAAEAAREWRSA' A
#
# COMPACT_ATOMS: atom_id res chain seq x y z
N MET A 1 6.39 4.53 11.81
CA MET A 1 7.35 4.77 10.71
C MET A 1 6.90 6.02 9.95
N ARG A 2 7.43 7.22 10.27
CA ARG A 2 7.10 8.48 9.55
C ARG A 2 7.97 8.64 8.30
N CYS A 3 8.02 7.62 7.46
CA CYS A 3 8.68 7.71 6.17
C CYS A 3 7.63 8.09 5.13
N GLY A 4 7.68 9.34 4.70
CA GLY A 4 6.75 9.89 3.73
C GLY A 4 6.77 11.40 3.88
N GLY A 5 7.42 12.09 2.96
CA GLY A 5 7.62 13.54 3.04
C GLY A 5 6.33 14.33 2.82
N ASP A 6 6.48 15.54 2.30
CA ASP A 6 5.37 16.43 1.96
C ASP A 6 4.43 15.80 0.91
N LEU A 7 3.24 15.37 1.37
CA LEU A 7 2.22 14.75 0.54
C LEU A 7 1.47 15.75 -0.34
N ASP A 8 1.46 17.04 0.02
CA ASP A 8 0.87 18.09 -0.81
C ASP A 8 1.77 18.37 -2.02
N ALA A 9 3.10 18.38 -1.80
CA ALA A 9 4.07 18.42 -2.89
C ALA A 9 4.01 17.16 -3.78
N MET A 10 3.74 15.98 -3.20
CA MET A 10 3.50 14.75 -3.97
C MET A 10 2.26 14.87 -4.85
N GLU A 11 1.12 15.33 -4.29
CA GLU A 11 -0.10 15.55 -5.06
C GLU A 11 0.13 16.54 -6.21
N GLY A 12 0.81 17.66 -5.93
CA GLY A 12 1.18 18.66 -6.93
C GLY A 12 1.95 18.06 -8.11
N ARG A 13 2.93 17.20 -7.83
CA ARG A 13 3.67 16.47 -8.88
C ARG A 13 2.79 15.46 -9.63
N LEU A 14 1.94 14.71 -8.93
CA LEU A 14 1.05 13.71 -9.53
C LEU A 14 0.04 14.34 -10.50
N ARG A 15 -0.50 15.52 -10.17
CA ARG A 15 -1.44 16.25 -11.04
C ARG A 15 -0.85 16.61 -12.41
N ALA A 16 0.47 16.61 -12.58
CA ALA A 16 1.10 16.86 -13.87
C ALA A 16 0.90 15.71 -14.89
N PHE A 17 0.60 14.49 -14.43
CA PHE A 17 0.46 13.32 -15.31
C PHE A 17 -0.67 12.36 -14.92
N ALA A 18 -1.36 12.57 -13.81
CA ALA A 18 -2.49 11.77 -13.34
C ALA A 18 -3.77 12.63 -13.23
N PRO A 19 -4.97 12.02 -13.37
CA PRO A 19 -6.22 12.72 -13.07
C PRO A 19 -6.24 13.32 -11.66
N ALA A 20 -6.82 14.51 -11.51
CA ALA A 20 -6.88 15.24 -10.24
C ALA A 20 -7.48 14.41 -9.09
N TRP A 21 -8.50 13.59 -9.37
CA TRP A 21 -9.13 12.73 -8.37
C TRP A 21 -8.16 11.66 -7.84
N LEU A 22 -7.34 11.07 -8.72
CA LEU A 22 -6.38 10.04 -8.35
C LEU A 22 -5.23 10.62 -7.52
N ALA A 23 -4.77 11.82 -7.87
CA ALA A 23 -3.74 12.52 -7.10
C ALA A 23 -4.23 12.83 -5.68
N CYS A 24 -5.48 13.29 -5.54
CA CYS A 24 -6.11 13.53 -4.24
C CYS A 24 -6.28 12.24 -3.43
N ASP A 25 -6.76 11.16 -4.07
CA ASP A 25 -6.97 9.87 -3.42
C ASP A 25 -5.65 9.27 -2.89
N LEU A 26 -4.58 9.33 -3.68
CA LEU A 26 -3.25 8.90 -3.26
C LEU A 26 -2.71 9.72 -2.10
N ARG A 27 -2.95 11.05 -2.07
CA ARG A 27 -2.57 11.88 -0.93
C ARG A 27 -3.28 11.43 0.35
N VAL A 28 -4.57 11.18 0.29
CA VAL A 28 -5.38 10.74 1.45
C VAL A 28 -4.92 9.37 1.92
N THR A 29 -4.77 8.42 1.00
CA THR A 29 -4.30 7.06 1.28
C THR A 29 -2.91 7.09 1.94
N MET A 30 -1.95 7.84 1.38
CA MET A 30 -0.61 7.95 1.95
C MET A 30 -0.59 8.62 3.32
N ARG A 31 -1.46 9.61 3.56
CA ARG A 31 -1.60 10.25 4.87
C ARG A 31 -2.03 9.24 5.93
N ARG A 32 -3.06 8.43 5.63
CA ARG A 32 -3.49 7.33 6.50
C ARG A 32 -2.37 6.34 6.77
N TYR A 33 -1.60 5.95 5.75
CA TYR A 33 -0.44 5.08 5.96
C TYR A 33 0.64 5.69 6.87
N GLN A 34 0.88 7.00 6.81
CA GLN A 34 1.85 7.69 7.67
C GLN A 34 1.36 7.79 9.13
N GLU A 35 0.07 7.99 9.32
CA GLU A 35 -0.56 8.20 10.63
C GLU A 35 -0.86 6.86 11.32
N ASP A 36 -1.55 5.97 10.63
CA ASP A 36 -2.10 4.71 11.16
C ASP A 36 -1.18 3.51 10.91
N GLY A 37 -0.24 3.62 9.97
CA GLY A 37 0.62 2.53 9.53
C GLY A 37 -0.05 1.61 8.50
N ALA A 38 0.67 0.56 8.10
CA ALA A 38 0.24 -0.41 7.08
C ALA A 38 -0.07 -1.80 7.66
N VAL A 39 -0.19 -1.92 8.98
CA VAL A 39 -0.29 -3.21 9.66
C VAL A 39 -1.75 -3.55 9.88
N ALA A 40 -2.22 -4.65 9.29
CA ALA A 40 -3.55 -5.16 9.54
C ALA A 40 -3.64 -5.76 10.96
N THR A 41 -4.79 -5.55 11.58
CA THR A 41 -5.19 -6.22 12.83
C THR A 41 -5.61 -7.67 12.57
N GLU A 42 -5.64 -8.49 13.61
CA GLU A 42 -6.08 -9.88 13.50
C GLU A 42 -7.54 -9.98 13.03
N ALA A 43 -8.43 -9.11 13.52
CA ALA A 43 -9.82 -9.06 13.07
C ALA A 43 -9.95 -8.72 11.57
N GLU A 44 -9.10 -7.83 11.06
CA GLU A 44 -9.07 -7.53 9.62
C GLU A 44 -8.56 -8.73 8.83
N ILE A 45 -7.53 -9.43 9.30
CA ILE A 45 -7.00 -10.63 8.65
C ILE A 45 -8.07 -11.72 8.57
N GLU A 46 -8.79 -11.98 9.65
CA GLU A 46 -9.86 -12.99 9.66
C GLU A 46 -11.01 -12.60 8.71
N ARG A 47 -11.44 -11.32 8.74
CA ARG A 47 -12.45 -10.83 7.78
C ARG A 47 -12.00 -11.01 6.33
N PHE A 48 -10.74 -10.71 6.03
CA PHE A 48 -10.20 -10.92 4.70
C PHE A 48 -10.07 -12.40 4.35
N ALA A 49 -9.75 -13.26 5.32
CA ALA A 49 -9.67 -14.70 5.10
C ALA A 49 -11.03 -15.28 4.71
N ASP A 50 -12.11 -14.86 5.36
CA ASP A 50 -13.48 -15.25 5.02
C ASP A 50 -13.87 -14.80 3.61
N LEU A 51 -13.57 -13.55 3.25
CA LEU A 51 -13.89 -13.00 1.94
C LEU A 51 -13.11 -13.69 0.80
N LEU A 52 -11.86 -14.09 1.06
CA LEU A 52 -10.99 -14.71 0.07
C LEU A 52 -11.08 -16.24 0.04
N GLY A 53 -11.75 -16.85 1.03
CA GLY A 53 -11.76 -18.31 1.23
C GLY A 53 -10.39 -18.90 1.62
N ARG A 54 -9.41 -18.04 1.96
CA ARG A 54 -8.05 -18.43 2.36
C ARG A 54 -7.40 -17.31 3.16
N ARG A 55 -6.48 -17.66 4.06
CA ARG A 55 -5.69 -16.67 4.78
C ARG A 55 -4.84 -15.83 3.80
N PRO A 56 -4.79 -14.49 3.94
CA PRO A 56 -3.88 -13.65 3.16
C PRO A 56 -2.42 -14.10 3.34
N GLY A 57 -1.66 -14.10 2.25
CA GLY A 57 -0.22 -14.40 2.30
C GLY A 57 0.56 -13.29 2.99
N SER A 58 1.71 -13.64 3.58
CA SER A 58 2.57 -12.62 4.20
C SER A 58 3.28 -11.79 3.12
N TYR A 59 3.42 -10.49 3.36
CA TYR A 59 4.18 -9.61 2.44
C TYR A 59 5.63 -10.05 2.28
N ARG A 60 6.23 -10.63 3.33
CA ARG A 60 7.61 -11.11 3.30
C ARG A 60 7.78 -12.28 2.34
N ASP A 61 6.84 -13.23 2.35
CA ASP A 61 6.92 -14.39 1.47
C ASP A 61 6.72 -13.97 0.01
N PHE A 62 5.77 -13.07 -0.23
CA PHE A 62 5.56 -12.44 -1.54
C PHE A 62 6.83 -11.71 -2.02
N ALA A 63 7.44 -10.86 -1.20
CA ALA A 63 8.64 -10.12 -1.57
C ALA A 63 9.83 -11.05 -1.87
N ALA A 64 9.97 -12.14 -1.10
CA ALA A 64 11.01 -13.13 -1.34
C ALA A 64 10.78 -13.89 -2.66
N GLU A 65 9.53 -14.19 -3.00
CA GLU A 65 9.13 -14.81 -4.27
C GLU A 65 9.37 -13.89 -5.46
N ALA A 66 8.85 -12.66 -5.43
CA ALA A 66 9.05 -11.68 -6.49
C ALA A 66 10.54 -11.44 -6.76
N ALA A 67 11.36 -11.34 -5.70
CA ALA A 67 12.81 -11.19 -5.86
C ALA A 67 13.48 -12.41 -6.51
N ARG A 68 12.97 -13.64 -6.31
CA ARG A 68 13.46 -14.82 -7.02
C ARG A 68 13.10 -14.75 -8.50
N GLU A 69 11.84 -14.44 -8.81
CA GLU A 69 11.34 -14.34 -10.18
C GLU A 69 12.11 -13.31 -11.01
N TRP A 70 12.34 -12.12 -10.46
CA TRP A 70 13.08 -11.05 -11.17
C TRP A 70 14.56 -11.37 -11.41
N ARG A 71 15.16 -12.27 -10.62
CA ARG A 71 16.53 -12.73 -10.89
C ARG A 71 16.60 -13.77 -12.00
N SER A 72 15.48 -14.44 -12.28
CA SER A 72 15.38 -15.45 -13.34
C SER A 72 14.82 -14.91 -14.66
N ALA A 73 14.37 -13.65 -14.68
CA ALA A 73 13.92 -12.92 -15.87
C ALA A 73 15.10 -12.18 -16.53
#